data_AF-A0A3N5LW11-F1
#
_entry.id   AF-A0A3N5LW11-F1
#
_cell.length_a   1.000
_cell.length_b   1.000
_cell.length_c   1.000
_cell.angle_alpha   90.00
_cell.angle_beta   90.00
_cell.angle_gamma   90.00
#
_symmetry.space_group_name_H-M   'P 1'
#
loop_
_entity.id
_entity.type
_entity.pdbx_description
1 polymer ?
#
loop_
_entity_poly.entity_id
_entity_poly.type
_entity_poly.pdbx_seq_one_letter_code
_entity_poly.pdbx_strand_id
1 'polypeptide(L)'
;MIGRFKPVVSVKPMRPVSATFCTFTPALIHLLESQYGLLGSRRVLELLAADIQHLVEQFYPPAERLSSTWMVFTGTRASGGKAHPGQRAGEHELVTLAWPVLLPEDLATWSSIRIPRRLARRGVERQLVRLIEYGANHPQGPVLLSEADLAALLGTRRAQISRLLLRAREKTGKPLPTKGYYFDQGMRPTHKDEIIALYEAGVDEAEIARRSAHAPESVGRYLRDYARVKLLLAHGTPVEQISVLVDMQPSVARVYAKWLQNIIPIYSTGRRRSRKARRGKKVPNVTICVRTASPAP
;
A
#
# COMPACT_ATOMS: atom_id res chain seq x y z
N MET A 1 -18.05 -51.23 74.52
CA MET A 1 -16.77 -51.22 73.79
C MET A 1 -16.98 -52.01 72.50
N ILE A 2 -16.77 -51.59 71.26
CA ILE A 2 -16.11 -50.44 70.63
C ILE A 2 -16.86 -50.24 69.30
N GLY A 3 -17.11 -48.99 68.92
CA GLY A 3 -17.84 -48.63 67.70
C GLY A 3 -17.09 -49.02 66.42
N ARG A 4 -17.86 -49.43 65.41
CA ARG A 4 -17.36 -49.69 64.05
C ARG A 4 -16.96 -48.38 63.37
N PHE A 5 -15.75 -48.38 62.82
CA PHE A 5 -15.11 -47.33 62.04
C PHE A 5 -16.01 -46.77 60.92
N LYS A 6 -16.09 -45.44 60.83
CA LYS A 6 -16.57 -44.73 59.63
C LYS A 6 -15.46 -44.71 58.56
N PRO A 7 -15.80 -44.73 57.26
CA PRO A 7 -14.81 -44.73 56.20
C PRO A 7 -14.08 -43.39 56.11
N VAL A 8 -12.78 -43.49 55.79
CA VAL A 8 -11.88 -42.38 55.50
C VAL A 8 -12.46 -41.57 54.34
N VAL A 9 -12.80 -40.30 54.62
CA VAL A 9 -13.10 -39.31 53.59
C VAL A 9 -11.82 -39.11 52.79
N SER A 10 -11.82 -39.54 51.52
CA SER A 10 -10.75 -39.21 50.59
C SER A 10 -10.76 -37.70 50.37
N VAL A 11 -9.89 -37.00 51.09
CA VAL A 11 -9.69 -35.57 50.92
C VAL A 11 -9.03 -35.40 49.56
N LYS A 12 -9.80 -34.95 48.57
CA LYS A 12 -9.29 -34.54 47.26
C LYS A 12 -8.15 -33.55 47.50
N PRO A 13 -6.93 -33.77 46.99
CA PRO A 13 -5.83 -32.87 47.28
C PRO A 13 -6.19 -31.47 46.81
N MET A 14 -6.11 -30.51 47.74
CA MET A 14 -6.32 -29.10 47.47
C MET A 14 -5.30 -28.69 46.42
N ARG A 15 -5.77 -28.26 45.24
CA ARG A 15 -4.89 -27.80 44.16
C ARG A 15 -4.03 -26.65 44.73
N PRO A 16 -2.70 -26.68 44.61
CA PRO A 16 -1.87 -25.60 45.13
C PRO A 16 -2.25 -24.29 44.42
N VAL A 17 -2.85 -23.35 45.15
CA VAL A 17 -3.06 -21.98 44.67
C VAL A 17 -1.74 -21.25 44.86
N SER A 18 -0.80 -21.50 43.95
CA SER A 18 0.46 -20.78 43.87
C SER A 18 0.30 -19.56 42.97
N ALA A 19 0.88 -18.42 43.35
CA ALA A 19 0.97 -17.23 42.50
C ALA A 19 1.59 -17.51 41.12
N THR A 20 2.37 -18.59 41.01
CA THR A 20 2.96 -19.11 39.77
C THR A 20 1.92 -19.50 38.70
N PHE A 21 0.66 -19.76 39.08
CA PHE A 21 -0.42 -20.12 38.16
C PHE A 21 -1.37 -18.94 37.85
N CYS A 22 -1.15 -17.78 38.47
CA CYS A 22 -1.92 -16.55 38.22
C CYS A 22 -1.30 -15.78 37.05
N THR A 23 -1.16 -16.43 35.90
CA THR A 23 -0.66 -15.81 34.66
C THR A 23 -1.81 -15.50 33.71
N PHE A 24 -1.55 -14.74 32.65
CA PHE A 24 -2.57 -14.33 31.67
C PHE A 24 -3.25 -15.55 31.01
N THR A 25 -2.48 -16.57 30.64
CA THR A 25 -3.00 -17.76 29.93
C THR A 25 -4.06 -18.53 30.74
N PRO A 26 -3.84 -18.96 32.00
CA PRO A 26 -4.89 -19.58 32.82
C PRO A 26 -6.11 -18.69 33.08
N ALA A 27 -5.90 -17.38 33.27
CA ALA A 27 -6.98 -16.42 33.49
C ALA A 27 -7.88 -16.28 32.25
N LEU A 28 -7.27 -16.20 31.05
CA LEU A 28 -7.98 -16.12 29.78
C LEU A 28 -8.78 -17.41 29.51
N ILE A 29 -8.19 -18.59 29.75
CA ILE A 29 -8.93 -19.85 29.58
C ILE A 29 -10.15 -19.89 30.51
N HIS A 30 -10.01 -19.50 31.78
CA HIS A 30 -11.12 -19.46 32.72
C HIS A 30 -12.24 -18.50 32.26
N LEU A 31 -11.89 -17.35 31.70
CA LEU A 31 -12.86 -16.39 31.13
C LEU A 31 -13.58 -16.98 29.91
N LEU A 32 -12.87 -17.66 28.99
CA LEU A 32 -13.48 -18.31 27.82
C LEU A 32 -14.46 -19.43 28.24
N GLU A 33 -14.11 -20.21 29.26
CA GLU A 33 -14.97 -21.27 29.81
C GLU A 33 -16.19 -20.71 30.54
N SER A 34 -16.01 -19.69 31.39
CA SER A 34 -17.05 -19.21 32.31
C SER A 34 -18.00 -18.16 31.72
N GLN A 35 -17.49 -17.23 30.92
CA GLN A 35 -18.24 -16.06 30.43
C GLN A 35 -18.77 -16.27 29.01
N TYR A 36 -17.95 -16.89 28.15
CA TYR A 36 -18.29 -17.09 26.73
C TYR A 36 -18.87 -18.47 26.44
N GLY A 37 -18.89 -19.37 27.42
CA GLY A 37 -19.43 -20.72 27.27
C GLY A 37 -18.73 -21.52 26.17
N LEU A 38 -17.47 -21.19 25.85
CA LEU A 38 -16.66 -21.92 24.86
C LEU A 38 -16.29 -23.29 25.44
N LEU A 39 -17.22 -24.23 25.30
CA LEU A 39 -17.06 -25.61 25.71
C LEU A 39 -16.40 -26.39 24.56
N GLY A 40 -15.07 -26.34 24.52
CA GLY A 40 -14.22 -27.10 23.60
C GLY A 40 -13.27 -28.03 24.34
N SER A 41 -12.43 -28.77 23.61
CA SER A 41 -11.35 -29.51 24.26
C SER A 41 -10.41 -28.53 24.98
N ARG A 42 -9.98 -28.85 26.20
CA ARG A 42 -9.06 -28.01 26.98
C ARG A 42 -7.83 -27.59 26.16
N ARG A 43 -7.38 -28.49 25.28
CA ARG A 43 -6.28 -28.25 24.34
C ARG A 43 -6.53 -27.10 23.37
N VAL A 44 -7.74 -26.96 22.84
CA VAL A 44 -8.10 -25.85 21.93
C VAL A 44 -8.10 -24.53 22.68
N LEU A 45 -8.61 -24.50 23.91
CA LEU A 45 -8.59 -23.29 24.74
C LEU A 45 -7.17 -22.85 25.11
N GLU A 46 -6.29 -23.82 25.38
CA GLU A 46 -4.86 -23.55 25.61
C GLU A 46 -4.16 -22.98 24.37
N LEU A 47 -4.44 -23.53 23.19
CA LEU A 47 -3.90 -23.01 21.93
C LEU A 47 -4.39 -21.57 21.68
N LEU A 48 -5.70 -21.32 21.81
CA LEU A 48 -6.26 -19.97 21.67
C LEU A 48 -5.65 -18.99 22.68
N ALA A 49 -5.49 -19.39 23.93
CA ALA A 49 -4.92 -18.53 24.96
C ALA A 49 -3.44 -18.23 24.71
N ALA A 50 -2.69 -19.19 24.16
CA ALA A 50 -1.31 -18.98 23.72
C ALA A 50 -1.24 -18.01 22.52
N ASP A 51 -2.12 -18.18 21.52
CA ASP A 51 -2.19 -17.30 20.35
C ASP A 51 -2.56 -15.86 20.76
N ILE A 52 -3.50 -15.69 21.69
CA ILE A 52 -3.88 -14.37 22.22
C ILE A 52 -2.75 -13.75 23.04
N GLN A 53 -2.06 -14.53 23.89
CA GLN A 53 -0.87 -14.05 24.61
C GLN A 53 0.21 -13.58 23.62
N HIS A 54 0.44 -14.34 22.55
CA HIS A 54 1.37 -13.96 21.50
C HIS A 54 0.96 -12.67 20.79
N LEU A 55 -0.34 -12.49 20.50
CA LEU A 55 -0.88 -11.23 19.98
C LEU A 55 -0.67 -10.06 20.96
N VAL A 56 -0.90 -10.26 22.26
CA VAL A 56 -0.65 -9.23 23.28
C VAL A 56 0.81 -8.84 23.28
N GLU A 57 1.74 -9.79 23.26
CA GLU A 57 3.18 -9.52 23.21
C GLU A 57 3.58 -8.80 21.91
N GLN A 58 2.96 -9.15 20.79
CA GLN A 58 3.20 -8.50 19.50
C GLN A 58 2.73 -7.04 19.51
N PHE A 59 1.52 -6.77 20.02
CA PHE A 59 0.91 -5.43 19.98
C PHE A 59 1.31 -4.52 21.15
N TYR A 60 1.71 -5.10 22.27
CA TYR A 60 2.10 -4.40 23.49
C TYR A 60 3.48 -4.92 23.96
N PRO A 61 4.54 -4.69 23.17
CA PRO A 61 5.87 -5.14 23.56
C PRO A 61 6.31 -4.47 24.87
N PRO A 62 7.10 -5.15 25.72
CA PRO A 62 7.61 -4.58 26.96
C PRO A 62 8.36 -3.26 26.69
N ALA A 63 7.87 -2.17 27.26
CA ALA A 63 8.41 -0.82 27.02
C ALA A 63 9.83 -0.62 27.59
N GLU A 64 10.30 -1.54 28.43
CA GLU A 64 11.53 -1.45 29.23
C GLU A 64 12.83 -1.32 28.41
N ARG A 65 12.80 -1.56 27.10
CA ARG A 65 13.99 -1.49 26.22
C ARG A 65 13.88 -0.47 25.08
N LEU A 66 12.83 0.36 25.06
CA LEU A 66 12.66 1.35 24.01
C LEU A 66 13.42 2.63 24.35
N SER A 67 14.26 3.09 23.41
CA SER A 67 14.82 4.44 23.48
C SER A 67 13.69 5.47 23.48
N SER A 68 13.82 6.54 24.27
CA SER A 68 12.80 7.59 24.45
C SER A 68 12.41 8.33 23.16
N THR A 69 13.18 8.15 22.09
CA THR A 69 12.96 8.77 20.78
C THR A 69 12.31 7.83 19.75
N TRP A 70 12.10 6.57 20.12
CA TRP A 70 11.42 5.56 19.32
C TRP A 70 9.94 5.48 19.70
N MET A 71 9.09 5.12 18.75
CA MET A 71 7.65 5.05 18.97
C MET A 71 7.10 3.68 18.58
N VAL A 72 6.36 3.03 19.47
CA VAL A 72 5.62 1.81 19.14
C VAL A 72 4.39 2.20 18.32
N PHE A 73 4.28 1.66 17.11
CA PHE A 73 3.17 1.94 16.22
C PHE A 73 2.85 0.73 15.34
N THR A 74 1.56 0.51 15.08
CA THR A 74 1.09 -0.61 14.26
C THR A 74 1.10 -0.23 12.77
N GLY A 75 1.88 -0.96 11.99
CA GLY A 75 1.85 -0.92 10.53
C GLY A 75 1.12 -2.13 9.94
N THR A 76 1.11 -2.21 8.61
CA THR A 76 0.51 -3.31 7.86
C THR A 76 1.59 -4.11 7.14
N ARG A 77 1.65 -5.43 7.33
CA ARG A 77 2.59 -6.26 6.57
C ARG A 77 2.25 -6.16 5.09
N ALA A 78 3.28 -6.09 4.26
CA ALA A 78 3.17 -6.19 2.81
C ALA A 78 2.90 -7.65 2.38
N SER A 79 1.80 -8.23 2.88
CA SER A 79 1.33 -9.56 2.55
C SER A 79 -0.05 -9.49 1.87
N GLY A 80 -0.27 -10.38 0.89
CA GLY A 80 -1.53 -10.45 0.14
C GLY A 80 -1.61 -9.55 -1.10
N GLY A 81 -2.77 -9.60 -1.77
CA GLY A 81 -3.06 -8.87 -3.00
C GLY A 81 -3.70 -7.49 -2.78
N LYS A 82 -4.13 -6.85 -3.87
CA LYS A 82 -4.81 -5.53 -3.87
C LYS A 82 -5.99 -5.52 -2.90
N ALA A 83 -6.18 -4.39 -2.22
CA ALA A 83 -7.34 -4.25 -1.35
C ALA A 83 -8.65 -4.13 -2.13
N HIS A 84 -9.69 -4.85 -1.73
CA HIS A 84 -11.01 -4.78 -2.37
C HIS A 84 -11.89 -3.70 -1.71
N PRO A 85 -12.82 -3.06 -2.45
CA PRO A 85 -13.74 -2.08 -1.87
C PRO A 85 -14.50 -2.65 -0.66
N GLY A 86 -14.38 -2.00 0.49
CA GLY A 86 -15.01 -2.43 1.74
C GLY A 86 -14.09 -3.21 2.70
N GLN A 87 -12.89 -3.61 2.26
CA GLN A 87 -11.89 -4.28 3.10
C GLN A 87 -11.46 -3.38 4.27
N ARG A 88 -11.66 -3.85 5.50
CA ARG A 88 -11.29 -3.12 6.71
C ARG A 88 -9.79 -3.16 6.96
N ALA A 89 -9.27 -2.17 7.67
CA ALA A 89 -7.85 -2.11 8.02
C ALA A 89 -7.35 -3.35 8.79
N GLY A 90 -8.22 -4.02 9.56
CA GLY A 90 -7.90 -5.26 10.29
C GLY A 90 -7.95 -6.55 9.46
N GLU A 91 -8.35 -6.48 8.19
CA GLU A 91 -8.31 -7.63 7.28
C GLU A 91 -6.93 -7.78 6.61
N HIS A 92 -6.04 -6.81 6.81
CA HIS A 92 -4.62 -6.97 6.50
C HIS A 92 -3.87 -7.46 7.74
N GLU A 93 -2.78 -8.18 7.53
CA GLU A 93 -1.91 -8.59 8.63
C GLU A 93 -1.27 -7.36 9.28
N LEU A 94 -1.63 -7.10 10.55
CA LEU A 94 -1.15 -5.97 11.31
C LEU A 94 0.09 -6.37 12.11
N VAL A 95 1.10 -5.51 12.11
CA VAL A 95 2.38 -5.75 12.79
C VAL A 95 2.76 -4.49 13.55
N THR A 96 3.02 -4.63 14.84
CA THR A 96 3.47 -3.52 15.68
C THR A 96 4.99 -3.53 15.77
N LEU A 97 5.60 -2.41 15.39
CA LEU A 97 7.04 -2.21 15.42
C LEU A 97 7.41 -1.02 16.30
N ALA A 98 8.66 -1.01 16.76
CA ALA A 98 9.29 0.18 17.31
C ALA A 98 9.90 0.99 16.15
N TRP A 99 9.38 2.19 15.88
CA TRP A 99 9.79 3.01 14.75
C TRP A 99 10.82 4.06 15.19
N PRO A 100 11.90 4.28 14.40
CA PRO A 100 12.91 5.30 14.68
C PRO A 100 12.43 6.69 14.27
N VAL A 101 11.43 7.22 14.97
CA VAL A 101 10.79 8.52 14.65
C VAL A 101 11.75 9.69 14.85
N LEU A 102 12.49 9.68 15.96
CA LEU A 102 13.54 10.66 16.25
C LEU A 102 14.85 9.93 16.53
N LEU A 103 15.92 10.33 15.84
CA LEU A 103 17.28 9.86 16.13
C LEU A 103 18.14 11.01 16.67
N PRO A 104 19.29 10.73 17.30
CA PRO A 104 20.16 11.77 17.86
C PRO A 104 20.53 12.88 16.85
N GLU A 105 20.73 12.54 15.58
CA GLU A 105 21.00 13.52 14.51
C GLU A 105 19.80 14.44 14.21
N ASP A 106 18.58 13.99 14.47
CA ASP A 106 17.38 14.83 14.37
C ASP A 106 17.29 15.76 15.58
N LEU A 107 17.63 15.28 16.78
CA LEU A 107 17.62 16.10 18.00
C LEU A 107 18.51 17.33 17.87
N ALA A 108 19.68 17.19 17.25
CA ALA A 108 20.56 18.33 16.96
C ALA A 108 19.89 19.39 16.05
N THR A 109 19.02 18.95 15.14
CA THR A 109 18.24 19.86 14.29
C THR A 109 17.11 20.53 15.08
N TRP A 110 16.46 19.79 15.98
CA TRP A 110 15.28 20.23 16.72
C TRP A 110 15.59 20.99 18.02
N SER A 111 16.81 20.91 18.56
CA SER A 111 17.24 21.62 19.78
C SER A 111 17.52 23.11 19.56
N SER A 112 17.55 23.57 18.31
CA SER A 112 17.82 24.97 17.98
C SER A 112 16.64 25.88 18.33
N ILE A 113 16.89 26.98 19.05
CA ILE A 113 15.87 28.00 19.44
C ILE A 113 15.08 28.52 18.23
N ARG A 114 15.75 28.64 17.08
CA ARG A 114 15.13 29.05 15.82
C ARG A 114 15.55 28.11 14.70
N ILE A 115 14.59 27.35 14.19
CA ILE A 115 14.81 26.43 13.08
C ILE A 115 14.36 27.10 11.77
N PRO A 116 15.27 27.33 10.81
CA PRO A 116 14.87 27.82 9.50
C PRO A 116 13.86 26.87 8.85
N ARG A 117 12.80 27.41 8.21
CA ARG A 117 11.76 26.60 7.54
C ARG A 117 12.32 25.57 6.57
N ARG A 118 13.42 25.89 5.88
CA ARG A 118 14.11 24.96 4.97
C ARG A 118 14.74 23.78 5.71
N LEU A 119 15.36 24.03 6.87
CA LEU A 119 15.98 23.01 7.70
C LEU A 119 14.93 22.10 8.33
N ALA A 120 13.86 22.66 8.89
CA ALA A 120 12.73 21.90 9.43
C ALA A 120 12.12 20.97 8.37
N ARG A 121 11.89 21.48 7.14
CA ARG A 121 11.37 20.65 6.03
C ARG A 121 12.32 19.51 5.66
N ARG A 122 13.63 19.76 5.60
CA ARG A 122 14.64 18.72 5.33
C ARG A 122 14.71 17.70 6.46
N GLY A 123 14.56 18.12 7.71
CA GLY A 123 14.45 17.24 8.87
C GLY A 123 13.29 16.27 8.72
N VAL A 124 12.08 16.80 8.51
CA VAL A 124 10.87 15.97 8.32
C VAL A 124 10.99 15.06 7.09
N GLU A 125 11.59 15.53 5.99
CA GLU A 125 11.83 14.70 4.80
C GLU A 125 12.76 13.52 5.10
N ARG A 126 13.85 13.73 5.85
CA ARG A 126 14.74 12.64 6.29
C ARG A 126 14.03 11.65 7.19
N GLN A 127 13.28 12.13 8.18
CA GLN A 127 12.51 11.27 9.08
C GLN A 127 11.48 10.44 8.30
N LEU A 128 10.78 11.05 7.34
CA LEU A 128 9.83 10.37 6.46
C LEU A 128 10.49 9.23 5.67
N VAL A 129 11.60 9.51 5.00
CA VAL A 129 12.32 8.49 4.21
C VAL A 129 12.81 7.37 5.12
N ARG A 130 13.38 7.70 6.28
CA ARG A 130 13.86 6.72 7.25
C ARG A 130 12.75 5.81 7.74
N LEU A 131 11.58 6.34 8.09
CA LEU A 131 10.45 5.51 8.54
C LEU A 131 10.00 4.53 7.45
N ILE A 132 9.91 5.01 6.20
CA ILE A 132 9.52 4.15 5.07
C ILE A 132 10.57 3.07 4.82
N GLU A 133 11.85 3.42 4.79
CA GLU A 133 12.93 2.47 4.56
C GLU A 133 13.08 1.47 5.72
N TYR A 134 12.89 1.91 6.97
CA TYR A 134 12.92 1.03 8.14
C TYR A 134 11.84 -0.06 8.05
N GLY A 135 10.60 0.34 7.72
CA GLY A 135 9.51 -0.61 7.54
C GLY A 135 9.71 -1.51 6.32
N ALA A 136 10.15 -0.95 5.19
CA ALA A 136 10.36 -1.70 3.96
C ALA A 136 11.46 -2.78 4.08
N ASN A 137 12.49 -2.52 4.88
CA ASN A 137 13.64 -3.41 5.07
C ASN A 137 13.54 -4.26 6.36
N HIS A 138 12.35 -4.39 6.96
CA HIS A 138 12.21 -5.13 8.20
C HIS A 138 12.53 -6.64 7.99
N PRO A 139 13.34 -7.29 8.87
CA PRO A 139 13.87 -8.65 8.62
C PRO A 139 12.82 -9.74 8.44
N GLN A 140 11.66 -9.59 9.08
CA GLN A 140 10.54 -10.53 8.99
C GLN A 140 9.62 -10.25 7.80
N GLY A 141 10.02 -9.36 6.90
CA GLY A 141 9.27 -8.92 5.74
C GLY A 141 8.79 -7.47 5.87
N PRO A 142 8.46 -6.82 4.74
CA PRO A 142 8.18 -5.39 4.72
C PRO A 142 6.91 -5.04 5.51
N VAL A 143 7.00 -3.96 6.29
CA VAL A 143 5.88 -3.38 7.04
C VAL A 143 5.65 -1.96 6.56
N LEU A 144 4.41 -1.65 6.21
CA LEU A 144 4.01 -0.44 5.51
C LEU A 144 3.17 0.46 6.40
N LEU A 145 3.42 1.76 6.26
CA LEU A 145 2.61 2.83 6.86
C LEU A 145 1.82 3.56 5.77
N SER A 146 0.61 4.01 6.08
CA SER A 146 -0.14 4.91 5.20
C SER A 146 0.39 6.35 5.32
N GLU A 147 0.05 7.22 4.35
CA GLU A 147 0.37 8.64 4.47
C GLU A 147 -0.27 9.30 5.70
N ALA A 148 -1.39 8.75 6.21
CA ALA A 148 -2.04 9.23 7.43
C ALA A 148 -1.25 8.82 8.68
N ASP A 149 -0.77 7.58 8.73
CA ASP A 149 0.08 7.09 9.82
C ASP A 149 1.38 7.89 9.90
N LEU A 150 2.03 8.11 8.75
CA LEU A 150 3.24 8.94 8.64
C LEU A 150 2.99 10.39 9.06
N ALA A 151 1.80 10.93 8.76
CA ALA A 151 1.43 12.27 9.19
C ALA A 151 1.27 12.35 10.71
N ALA A 152 0.67 11.34 11.33
CA ALA A 152 0.52 11.24 12.78
C ALA A 152 1.87 11.09 13.48
N LEU A 153 2.72 10.17 13.03
CA LEU A 153 4.06 9.92 13.60
C LEU A 153 4.98 11.15 13.52
N LEU A 154 4.88 11.94 12.45
CA LEU A 154 5.74 13.10 12.22
C LEU A 154 5.11 14.43 12.65
N GLY A 155 3.92 14.42 13.28
CA GLY A 155 3.23 15.62 13.73
C GLY A 155 2.94 16.62 12.60
N THR A 156 2.56 16.12 11.42
CA THR A 156 2.36 16.96 10.23
C THR A 156 1.06 16.64 9.50
N ARG A 157 0.77 17.36 8.42
CA ARG A 157 -0.44 17.16 7.60
C ARG A 157 -0.19 16.13 6.50
N ARG A 158 -1.17 15.26 6.22
CA ARG A 158 -1.10 14.29 5.09
C ARG A 158 -0.72 14.94 3.75
N ALA A 159 -1.25 16.12 3.46
CA ALA A 159 -0.91 16.87 2.25
C ALA A 159 0.56 17.35 2.20
N GLN A 160 1.22 17.47 3.35
CA GLN A 160 2.67 17.73 3.42
C GLN A 160 3.46 16.45 3.21
N ILE A 161 3.05 15.33 3.82
CA ILE A 161 3.64 14.00 3.58
C ILE A 161 3.65 13.68 2.09
N SER A 162 2.50 13.80 1.41
CA SER A 162 2.39 13.50 -0.02
C SER A 162 3.36 14.33 -0.89
N ARG A 163 3.55 15.63 -0.55
CA ARG A 163 4.50 16.50 -1.24
C ARG A 163 5.97 16.16 -0.96
N LEU A 164 6.29 15.82 0.28
CA LEU A 164 7.64 15.41 0.66
C LEU A 164 7.99 14.05 0.03
N LEU A 165 7.05 13.13 0.00
CA LEU A 165 7.20 11.81 -0.62
C LEU A 165 7.47 11.91 -2.11
N LEU A 166 6.71 12.75 -2.84
CA LEU A 166 6.95 12.98 -4.27
C LEU A 166 8.37 13.49 -4.52
N ARG A 167 8.80 14.51 -3.76
CA ARG A 167 10.16 15.06 -3.88
C ARG A 167 11.24 14.05 -3.51
N ALA A 168 11.02 13.27 -2.47
CA ALA A 168 11.95 12.24 -2.04
C ALA A 168 12.13 11.17 -3.12
N ARG A 169 11.04 10.75 -3.77
CA ARG A 169 11.08 9.83 -4.93
C ARG A 169 11.85 10.43 -6.10
N GLU A 170 11.54 11.66 -6.50
CA GLU A 170 12.23 12.37 -7.58
C GLU A 170 13.74 12.50 -7.30
N LYS A 171 14.11 12.78 -6.05
CA LYS A 171 15.52 12.99 -5.66
C LYS A 171 16.31 11.69 -5.53
N THR A 172 15.68 10.62 -5.05
CA THR A 172 16.37 9.36 -4.74
C THR A 172 16.23 8.30 -5.82
N GLY A 173 15.25 8.43 -6.71
CA GLY A 173 14.88 7.39 -7.66
C GLY A 173 14.29 6.13 -7.02
N LYS A 174 14.06 6.13 -5.69
CA LYS A 174 13.52 4.97 -4.97
C LYS A 174 11.98 5.00 -4.94
N PRO A 175 11.31 3.84 -4.93
CA PRO A 175 9.84 3.77 -4.93
C PRO A 175 9.22 4.28 -3.61
N LEU A 176 9.92 4.15 -2.48
CA LEU A 176 9.44 4.55 -1.13
C LEU A 176 8.00 4.05 -0.89
N PRO A 177 7.80 2.72 -0.75
CA PRO A 177 6.47 2.13 -0.70
C PRO A 177 5.73 2.53 0.57
N THR A 178 4.52 3.05 0.41
CA THR A 178 3.56 3.26 1.50
C THR A 178 2.44 2.23 1.38
N LYS A 179 1.61 2.07 2.41
CA LYS A 179 0.47 1.14 2.38
C LYS A 179 -0.43 1.36 1.16
N GLY A 180 -0.77 2.61 0.90
CA GLY A 180 -1.63 2.96 -0.25
C GLY A 180 -0.96 2.76 -1.60
N TYR A 181 0.38 2.84 -1.66
CA TYR A 181 1.16 2.53 -2.84
C TYR A 181 1.16 1.03 -3.13
N TYR A 182 1.47 0.21 -2.12
CA TYR A 182 1.57 -1.24 -2.26
C TYR A 182 0.22 -1.90 -2.59
N PHE A 183 -0.82 -1.56 -1.83
CA PHE A 183 -2.16 -2.14 -2.02
C PHE A 183 -3.02 -1.44 -3.08
N ASP A 184 -2.47 -0.49 -3.86
CA ASP A 184 -3.20 0.33 -4.84
C ASP A 184 -4.51 0.95 -4.28
N GLN A 185 -4.45 1.43 -3.04
CA GLN A 185 -5.58 2.10 -2.35
C GLN A 185 -5.66 3.60 -2.69
N GLY A 186 -4.81 4.08 -3.59
CA GLY A 186 -4.74 5.47 -4.02
C GLY A 186 -5.48 5.75 -5.33
N MET A 187 -6.17 6.89 -5.41
CA MET A 187 -6.83 7.36 -6.64
C MET A 187 -5.84 7.92 -7.68
N ARG A 188 -4.56 8.10 -7.32
CA ARG A 188 -3.53 8.66 -8.22
C ARG A 188 -2.60 7.56 -8.76
N PRO A 189 -2.31 7.52 -10.07
CA PRO A 189 -1.58 6.44 -10.71
C PRO A 189 -0.06 6.62 -10.68
N THR A 190 0.49 7.39 -9.75
CA THR A 190 1.92 7.78 -9.78
C THR A 190 2.93 6.63 -9.82
N HIS A 191 2.51 5.39 -9.50
CA HIS A 191 3.34 4.18 -9.63
C HIS A 191 2.97 3.31 -10.85
N LYS A 192 1.76 3.46 -11.38
CA LYS A 192 1.33 2.85 -12.65
C LYS A 192 2.09 3.48 -13.81
N ASP A 193 2.42 4.75 -13.63
CA ASP A 193 3.27 5.57 -14.47
C ASP A 193 4.63 4.92 -14.74
N GLU A 194 5.30 4.44 -13.68
CA GLU A 194 6.58 3.74 -13.75
C GLU A 194 6.43 2.36 -14.42
N ILE A 195 5.38 1.61 -14.05
CA ILE A 195 5.06 0.30 -14.65
C ILE A 195 4.87 0.42 -16.16
N ILE A 196 4.08 1.39 -16.62
CA ILE A 196 3.82 1.64 -18.05
C ILE A 196 5.07 2.12 -18.76
N ALA A 197 5.87 2.99 -18.13
CA ALA A 197 7.12 3.47 -18.72
C ALA A 197 8.12 2.33 -18.95
N LEU A 198 8.28 1.43 -17.96
CA LEU A 198 9.12 0.24 -18.10
C LEU A 198 8.58 -0.72 -19.17
N TYR A 199 7.26 -0.87 -19.27
CA TYR A 199 6.62 -1.68 -20.29
C TYR A 199 6.84 -1.15 -21.70
N GLU A 200 6.65 0.16 -21.93
CA GLU A 200 6.94 0.79 -23.22
C GLU A 200 8.44 0.78 -23.55
N ALA A 201 9.32 0.69 -22.54
CA ALA A 201 10.75 0.47 -22.72
C ALA A 201 11.11 -1.01 -23.03
N GLY A 202 10.12 -1.90 -23.13
CA GLY A 202 10.32 -3.32 -23.48
C GLY A 202 10.81 -4.19 -22.32
N VAL A 203 10.71 -3.73 -21.08
CA VAL A 203 11.07 -4.53 -19.90
C VAL A 203 10.01 -5.61 -19.66
N ASP A 204 10.46 -6.82 -19.33
CA ASP A 204 9.58 -7.96 -19.06
C ASP A 204 8.71 -7.75 -17.81
N GLU A 205 7.47 -8.28 -17.82
CA GLU A 205 6.51 -8.10 -16.73
C GLU A 205 7.03 -8.58 -15.37
N ALA A 206 7.79 -9.69 -15.32
CA ALA A 206 8.36 -10.21 -14.08
C ALA A 206 9.46 -9.28 -13.54
N GLU A 207 10.23 -8.66 -14.43
CA GLU A 207 11.24 -7.66 -14.06
C GLU A 207 10.59 -6.34 -13.62
N ILE A 208 9.49 -5.93 -14.27
CA ILE A 208 8.70 -4.77 -13.84
C ILE A 208 8.13 -5.01 -12.43
N ALA A 209 7.59 -6.19 -12.15
CA ALA A 209 7.08 -6.55 -10.83
C ALA A 209 8.16 -6.44 -9.74
N ARG A 210 9.37 -6.94 -10.03
CA ARG A 210 10.53 -6.80 -9.13
C ARG A 210 10.91 -5.34 -8.90
N ARG A 211 11.07 -4.54 -9.96
CA ARG A 211 11.52 -3.14 -9.86
C ARG A 211 10.50 -2.23 -9.19
N SER A 212 9.23 -2.44 -9.50
CA SER A 212 8.12 -1.64 -8.96
C SER A 212 7.65 -2.13 -7.58
N ALA A 213 8.21 -3.24 -7.08
CA ALA A 213 7.83 -3.90 -5.84
C ALA A 213 6.33 -4.24 -5.74
N HIS A 214 5.75 -4.68 -6.87
CA HIS A 214 4.36 -5.13 -6.97
C HIS A 214 4.28 -6.64 -7.17
N ALA A 215 3.16 -7.22 -6.74
CA ALA A 215 2.82 -8.60 -7.11
C ALA A 215 2.69 -8.72 -8.64
N PRO A 216 3.22 -9.79 -9.28
CA PRO A 216 3.14 -9.98 -10.73
C PRO A 216 1.71 -9.88 -11.29
N GLU A 217 0.73 -10.39 -10.55
CA GLU A 217 -0.70 -10.35 -10.92
C GLU A 217 -1.22 -8.91 -11.00
N SER A 218 -0.72 -8.03 -10.13
CA SER A 218 -1.08 -6.61 -10.13
C SER A 218 -0.49 -5.90 -11.34
N VAL A 219 0.78 -6.19 -11.68
CA VAL A 219 1.44 -5.65 -12.87
C VAL A 219 0.72 -6.07 -14.14
N GLY A 220 0.49 -7.37 -14.33
CA GLY A 220 -0.19 -7.88 -15.53
C GLY A 220 -1.59 -7.30 -15.70
N ARG A 221 -2.34 -7.07 -14.60
CA ARG A 221 -3.64 -6.39 -14.67
C ARG A 221 -3.52 -4.95 -15.19
N TYR A 222 -2.56 -4.18 -14.69
CA TYR A 222 -2.36 -2.80 -15.17
C TYR A 222 -1.97 -2.74 -16.64
N LEU A 223 -1.09 -3.64 -17.08
CA LEU A 223 -0.66 -3.69 -18.48
C LEU A 223 -1.82 -4.07 -19.40
N ARG A 224 -2.69 -5.00 -18.98
CA ARG A 224 -3.93 -5.29 -19.71
C ARG A 224 -4.88 -4.11 -19.78
N ASP A 225 -5.14 -3.43 -18.65
CA ASP A 225 -6.03 -2.27 -18.62
C ASP A 225 -5.46 -1.13 -19.49
N TYR A 226 -4.15 -0.89 -19.42
CA TYR A 226 -3.43 0.06 -20.26
C TYR A 226 -3.55 -0.27 -21.75
N ALA A 227 -3.26 -1.52 -22.14
CA ALA A 227 -3.32 -1.96 -23.53
C ALA A 227 -4.74 -1.83 -24.10
N ARG A 228 -5.77 -2.16 -23.32
CA ARG A 228 -7.18 -2.00 -23.73
C ARG A 228 -7.54 -0.54 -23.96
N VAL A 229 -7.12 0.37 -23.08
CA VAL A 229 -7.36 1.82 -23.26
C VAL A 229 -6.59 2.37 -24.47
N LYS A 230 -5.32 1.97 -24.65
CA LYS A 230 -4.48 2.34 -25.80
C LYS A 230 -5.12 1.93 -27.13
N LEU A 231 -5.63 0.70 -27.19
CA LEU A 231 -6.34 0.18 -28.37
C LEU A 231 -7.62 0.99 -28.66
N LEU A 232 -8.47 1.22 -27.65
CA LEU A 232 -9.74 1.95 -27.84
C LEU A 232 -9.52 3.40 -28.29
N LEU A 233 -8.49 4.07 -27.75
CA LEU A 233 -8.09 5.41 -28.18
C LEU A 233 -7.56 5.42 -29.62
N ALA A 234 -6.79 4.40 -30.01
CA ALA A 234 -6.33 4.26 -31.39
C ALA A 234 -7.49 4.09 -32.38
N HIS A 235 -8.60 3.50 -31.95
CA HIS A 235 -9.83 3.41 -32.75
C HIS A 235 -10.74 4.65 -32.66
N GLY A 236 -10.31 5.73 -32.01
CA GLY A 236 -11.07 6.97 -31.92
C GLY A 236 -12.24 6.93 -30.95
N THR A 237 -12.25 5.97 -30.01
CA THR A 237 -13.30 5.84 -28.99
C THR A 237 -13.24 7.03 -28.03
N PRO A 238 -14.36 7.75 -27.78
CA PRO A 238 -14.41 8.81 -26.77
C PRO A 238 -14.10 8.28 -25.37
N VAL A 239 -13.34 9.05 -24.58
CA VAL A 239 -12.87 8.64 -23.23
C VAL A 239 -14.03 8.29 -22.30
N GLU A 240 -15.17 8.95 -22.47
CA GLU A 240 -16.40 8.71 -21.73
C GLU A 240 -16.94 7.29 -22.00
N GLN A 241 -16.84 6.81 -23.24
CA GLN A 241 -17.30 5.48 -23.66
C GLN A 241 -16.32 4.38 -23.29
N ILE A 242 -15.02 4.70 -23.22
CA ILE A 242 -13.99 3.75 -22.80
C ILE A 242 -14.35 3.16 -21.44
N SER A 243 -14.75 3.99 -20.47
CA SER A 243 -15.10 3.52 -19.12
C SER A 243 -16.11 2.36 -19.10
N VAL A 244 -17.11 2.41 -19.99
CA VAL A 244 -18.14 1.38 -20.13
C VAL A 244 -17.61 0.14 -20.83
N LEU A 245 -16.84 0.32 -21.91
CA LEU A 245 -16.34 -0.78 -22.74
C LEU A 245 -15.30 -1.66 -22.05
N VAL A 246 -14.51 -1.07 -21.15
CA VAL A 246 -13.48 -1.79 -20.39
C VAL A 246 -13.84 -2.08 -18.94
N ASP A 247 -15.08 -1.76 -18.54
CA ASP A 247 -15.60 -1.93 -17.18
C ASP A 247 -14.65 -1.31 -16.13
N MET A 248 -14.40 -0.01 -16.30
CA MET A 248 -13.54 0.76 -15.40
C MET A 248 -14.19 2.08 -14.97
N GLN A 249 -13.77 2.58 -13.80
CA GLN A 249 -14.29 3.85 -13.30
C GLN A 249 -13.94 5.01 -14.26
N PRO A 250 -14.86 5.96 -14.54
CA PRO A 250 -14.61 7.08 -15.46
C PRO A 250 -13.44 7.99 -15.06
N SER A 251 -13.13 8.08 -13.76
CA SER A 251 -11.94 8.77 -13.26
C SER A 251 -10.66 8.07 -13.73
N VAL A 252 -10.61 6.74 -13.68
CA VAL A 252 -9.45 5.91 -14.07
C VAL A 252 -9.24 5.97 -15.58
N ALA A 253 -10.29 5.82 -16.38
CA ALA A 253 -10.22 5.93 -17.85
C ALA A 253 -9.62 7.27 -18.30
N ARG A 254 -10.07 8.38 -17.69
CA ARG A 254 -9.55 9.72 -17.99
C ARG A 254 -8.07 9.87 -17.66
N VAL A 255 -7.59 9.21 -16.61
CA VAL A 255 -6.18 9.27 -16.28
C VAL A 255 -5.34 8.52 -17.32
N TYR A 256 -5.70 7.28 -17.66
CA TYR A 256 -5.01 6.53 -18.73
C TYR A 256 -5.04 7.29 -20.07
N ALA A 257 -6.17 7.90 -20.42
CA ALA A 257 -6.27 8.68 -21.65
C ALA A 257 -5.39 9.94 -21.64
N LYS A 258 -5.36 10.68 -20.52
CA LYS A 258 -4.46 11.83 -20.36
C LYS A 258 -2.99 11.41 -20.45
N TRP A 259 -2.66 10.26 -19.90
CA TRP A 259 -1.33 9.66 -19.95
C TRP A 259 -0.90 9.33 -21.38
N LEU A 260 -1.74 8.62 -22.13
CA LEU A 260 -1.49 8.26 -23.52
C LEU A 260 -1.37 9.48 -24.44
N GLN A 261 -2.12 10.55 -24.19
CA GLN A 261 -1.98 11.82 -24.92
C GLN A 261 -0.64 12.52 -24.66
N ASN A 262 -0.02 12.31 -23.50
CA ASN A 262 1.29 12.89 -23.16
C ASN A 262 2.45 12.09 -23.75
N ILE A 263 2.32 10.76 -23.85
CA ILE A 263 3.37 9.86 -24.35
C ILE A 263 3.31 9.77 -25.88
N ILE A 264 2.11 9.78 -26.46
CA ILE A 264 1.88 9.57 -27.90
C ILE A 264 0.98 10.72 -28.42
N PRO A 265 1.54 11.74 -29.10
CA PRO A 265 0.78 12.91 -29.58
C PRO A 265 -0.35 12.58 -30.56
N ILE A 266 -0.34 11.36 -31.13
CA ILE A 266 -1.25 10.88 -32.17
C ILE A 266 -2.70 10.78 -31.67
N TYR A 267 -2.93 10.69 -30.36
CA TYR A 267 -4.27 10.57 -29.76
C TYR A 267 -4.89 11.92 -29.36
N SER A 268 -4.19 13.03 -29.62
CA SER A 268 -4.75 14.36 -29.38
C SER A 268 -5.77 14.70 -30.49
N THR A 269 -6.96 15.17 -30.08
CA THR A 269 -8.04 15.77 -30.91
C THR A 269 -9.21 14.88 -31.36
N GLY A 270 -9.98 14.38 -30.39
CA GLY A 270 -11.41 14.12 -30.55
C GLY A 270 -12.29 15.38 -30.45
N ARG A 271 -11.90 16.54 -31.02
CA ARG A 271 -12.83 17.68 -31.18
C ARG A 271 -13.49 17.60 -32.55
N ARG A 272 -14.75 17.15 -32.54
CA ARG A 272 -15.70 17.12 -33.66
C ARG A 272 -15.41 18.18 -34.73
N ARG A 273 -14.88 17.77 -35.89
CA ARG A 273 -15.10 18.51 -37.13
C ARG A 273 -16.56 18.26 -37.55
N SER A 274 -17.46 19.14 -37.12
CA SER A 274 -18.82 19.18 -37.64
C SER A 274 -18.78 19.26 -39.16
N ARG A 275 -19.38 18.27 -39.84
CA ARG A 275 -19.82 18.38 -41.23
C ARG A 275 -20.82 19.54 -41.32
N LYS A 276 -20.35 20.74 -41.64
CA LYS A 276 -21.21 21.80 -42.19
C LYS A 276 -21.22 21.64 -43.70
N ALA A 277 -22.39 21.29 -44.21
CA ALA A 277 -22.73 21.33 -45.61
C ALA A 277 -22.27 22.64 -46.26
N ARG A 278 -21.59 22.55 -47.40
CA ARG A 278 -21.51 23.63 -48.36
C ARG A 278 -21.74 23.08 -49.77
N ARG A 279 -22.96 23.38 -50.24
CA ARG A 279 -23.40 23.37 -51.63
C ARG A 279 -22.33 23.99 -52.55
N GLY A 280 -22.09 23.31 -53.67
CA GLY A 280 -21.76 23.81 -55.00
C GLY A 280 -20.76 24.95 -55.17
N LYS A 281 -19.64 24.66 -55.82
CA LYS A 281 -19.11 25.47 -56.95
C LYS A 281 -18.06 24.68 -57.74
N LYS A 282 -18.10 24.90 -59.06
CA LYS A 282 -17.39 24.23 -60.15
C LYS A 282 -15.87 24.10 -59.93
N VAL A 283 -15.32 22.97 -60.37
CA VAL A 283 -13.87 22.74 -60.56
C VAL A 283 -13.50 23.17 -61.98
N PRO A 284 -12.50 24.03 -62.22
CA PRO A 284 -11.83 24.10 -63.50
C PRO A 284 -10.68 23.08 -63.57
N ASN A 285 -10.59 22.49 -64.75
CA ASN A 285 -9.66 21.46 -65.18
C ASN A 285 -8.21 22.00 -65.19
N VAL A 286 -7.24 21.29 -64.61
CA VAL A 286 -5.81 21.49 -64.92
C VAL A 286 -5.10 20.14 -65.00
N THR A 287 -4.60 19.88 -66.20
CA THR A 287 -3.80 18.76 -66.69
C THR A 287 -2.55 18.48 -65.85
N ILE A 288 -2.34 17.21 -65.48
CA ILE A 288 -1.08 16.73 -64.88
C ILE A 288 -0.20 16.15 -66.00
N CYS A 289 0.90 16.83 -66.32
CA CYS A 289 1.99 16.28 -67.11
C CYS A 289 2.80 15.29 -66.26
N VAL A 290 2.84 14.02 -66.68
CA VAL A 290 3.74 13.01 -66.13
C VAL A 290 5.07 13.10 -66.89
N ARG A 291 6.16 13.43 -66.20
CA ARG A 291 7.53 13.18 -66.70
C ARG A 291 8.07 11.92 -66.03
N THR A 292 8.15 10.86 -66.82
CA THR A 292 9.01 9.71 -66.57
C THR A 292 10.45 10.10 -66.88
N ALA A 293 11.39 9.76 -65.99
CA ALA A 293 12.82 9.80 -66.28
C ALA A 293 13.33 8.36 -66.33
N SER A 294 13.76 7.95 -67.52
CA SER A 294 14.55 6.74 -67.78
C SER A 294 16.05 7.08 -67.68
N PRO A 295 16.95 6.08 -67.54
CA PRO A 295 18.26 6.22 -66.90
C PRO A 295 19.45 6.35 -67.87
N ALA A 296 20.66 6.32 -67.29
CA ALA A 296 22.00 6.01 -67.85
C ALA A 296 22.92 7.23 -68.11
N PRO A 297 24.25 7.05 -68.15
CA PRO A 297 25.03 5.80 -68.12
C PRO A 297 25.82 5.52 -66.84
#